data_AF-A0A0P1FBK4-F1
#
_entry.id   AF-A0A0P1FBK4-F1
#
_cell.length_a   1.000
_cell.length_b   1.000
_cell.length_c   1.000
_cell.angle_alpha   90.00
_cell.angle_beta   90.00
_cell.angle_gamma   90.00
#
_symmetry.space_group_name_H-M   'P 1'
#
loop_
_entity.id
_entity.type
_entity.pdbx_description
1 polymer ?
#
loop_
_entity_poly.entity_id
_entity_poly.type
_entity_poly.pdbx_seq_one_letter_code
_entity_poly.pdbx_strand_id
1 'polypeptide(L)'
;MVKGEVLMMMKFGLADELAEIREEIARLREKEAAVQAAILSFEGPVPAGRFHRIELVERREMVFDKDRLPEKVRDNPRFWHQKVTQSVRCLPIRPQLDRPGWPIRRLVSSSLSH
;
A
#
# COMPACT_ATOMS: atom_id res chain seq x y z
N MET A 1 -13.78 -31.14 -26.42
CA MET A 1 -13.36 -31.21 -25.00
C MET A 1 -12.61 -29.93 -24.64
N VAL A 2 -13.30 -28.91 -24.13
CA VAL A 2 -12.71 -27.66 -23.62
C VAL A 2 -13.56 -27.23 -22.41
N LYS A 3 -13.48 -28.00 -21.33
CA LYS A 3 -14.19 -27.73 -20.06
C LYS A 3 -13.24 -27.70 -18.84
N GLY A 4 -11.93 -27.83 -19.09
CA GLY A 4 -10.92 -28.00 -18.05
C GLY A 4 -10.24 -26.70 -17.59
N GLU A 5 -9.97 -25.76 -18.50
CA GLU A 5 -9.16 -24.57 -18.16
C GLU A 5 -9.97 -23.49 -17.42
N VAL A 6 -11.28 -23.41 -17.64
CA VAL A 6 -12.14 -22.42 -16.96
C VAL A 6 -12.46 -22.84 -15.51
N LEU A 7 -12.24 -24.10 -15.14
CA LEU A 7 -12.52 -24.60 -13.79
C LEU A 7 -11.40 -24.31 -12.79
N MET A 8 -10.18 -23.97 -13.25
CA MET A 8 -9.09 -23.45 -12.39
C MET A 8 -9.29 -21.99 -12.00
N MET A 9 -10.34 -21.33 -12.52
CA MET A 9 -10.94 -20.15 -11.90
C MET A 9 -11.80 -20.61 -10.71
N MET A 10 -11.18 -21.32 -9.77
CA MET A 10 -11.77 -21.53 -8.44
C MET A 10 -12.24 -20.16 -7.95
N LYS A 11 -13.55 -20.04 -7.67
CA LYS A 11 -14.20 -18.84 -7.14
C LYS A 11 -13.48 -18.37 -5.87
N PHE A 12 -12.41 -17.61 -6.00
CA PHE A 12 -12.00 -16.69 -4.96
C PHE A 12 -13.12 -15.64 -4.89
N GLY A 13 -13.74 -15.49 -3.71
CA GLY A 13 -14.73 -14.44 -3.56
C GLY A 13 -14.06 -13.08 -3.78
N LEU A 14 -14.82 -12.05 -4.15
CA LEU A 14 -14.28 -10.68 -4.28
C LEU A 14 -13.52 -10.22 -3.01
N ALA A 15 -13.90 -10.77 -1.84
CA ALA A 15 -13.20 -10.54 -0.59
C ALA A 15 -11.80 -11.18 -0.55
N ASP A 16 -11.65 -12.40 -1.06
CA ASP A 16 -10.36 -13.09 -1.11
C ASP A 16 -9.42 -12.41 -2.12
N GLU A 17 -9.93 -12.05 -3.30
CA GLU A 17 -9.17 -11.30 -4.31
C GLU A 17 -8.72 -9.93 -3.76
N LEU A 18 -9.61 -9.22 -3.06
CA LEU A 18 -9.26 -7.96 -2.40
C LEU A 18 -8.22 -8.15 -1.30
N ALA A 19 -8.26 -9.26 -0.56
CA ALA A 19 -7.27 -9.60 0.45
C ALA A 19 -5.89 -9.83 -0.20
N GLU A 20 -5.82 -10.60 -1.29
CA GLU A 20 -4.59 -10.84 -2.06
C GLU A 20 -3.95 -9.53 -2.54
N ILE A 21 -4.75 -8.69 -3.18
CA ILE A 21 -4.26 -7.41 -3.70
C ILE A 21 -3.74 -6.54 -2.56
N ARG A 22 -4.41 -6.54 -1.40
CA ARG A 22 -3.98 -5.75 -0.23
C ARG A 22 -2.70 -6.28 0.39
N GLU A 23 -2.53 -7.60 0.50
CA GLU A 23 -1.29 -8.20 0.98
C GLU A 23 -0.13 -7.90 0.05
N GLU A 24 -0.33 -7.99 -1.27
CA GLU A 24 0.73 -7.66 -2.23
C GLU A 24 1.07 -6.17 -2.21
N ILE A 25 0.07 -5.28 -2.13
CA ILE A 25 0.31 -3.85 -1.95
C ILE A 25 1.08 -3.58 -0.65
N ALA A 26 0.73 -4.26 0.45
CA ALA A 26 1.43 -4.10 1.72
C ALA A 26 2.89 -4.52 1.61
N ARG A 27 3.18 -5.68 1.00
CA ARG A 27 4.54 -6.16 0.76
C ARG A 27 5.34 -5.19 -0.12
N LEU A 28 4.72 -4.69 -1.20
CA LEU A 28 5.37 -3.74 -2.09
C LEU A 28 5.67 -2.41 -1.40
N ARG A 29 4.74 -1.92 -0.57
CA ARG A 29 4.93 -0.70 0.25
C ARG A 29 6.03 -0.86 1.29
N GLU A 30 6.11 -2.02 1.95
CA GLU A 30 7.18 -2.29 2.90
C GLU A 30 8.55 -2.28 2.21
N LYS A 31 8.65 -2.94 1.05
CA LYS A 31 9.88 -2.93 0.25
C LYS A 31 10.22 -1.53 -0.25
N GLU A 32 9.24 -0.77 -0.72
CA GLU A 32 9.41 0.62 -1.14
C GLU A 32 9.93 1.48 0.03
N ALA A 33 9.31 1.39 1.20
CA ALA A 33 9.71 2.13 2.39
C ALA A 33 11.15 1.79 2.82
N ALA A 34 11.55 0.52 2.74
CA ALA A 34 12.93 0.10 3.01
C ALA A 34 13.93 0.73 2.03
N VAL A 35 13.61 0.76 0.73
CA VAL A 35 14.45 1.40 -0.30
C VAL A 35 14.52 2.92 -0.08
N GLN A 36 13.39 3.56 0.20
CA GLN A 36 13.34 5.00 0.51
C GLN A 36 14.16 5.34 1.76
N ALA A 37 14.04 4.56 2.84
CA ALA A 37 14.82 4.75 4.05
C ALA A 37 16.32 4.64 3.76
N ALA A 38 16.75 3.63 2.98
CA ALA A 38 18.14 3.47 2.59
C ALA A 38 18.66 4.68 1.78
N ILE A 39 17.84 5.20 0.86
CA ILE A 39 18.14 6.41 0.06
C ILE A 39 18.31 7.62 0.97
N LEU A 40 17.40 7.82 1.92
CA LEU A 40 17.44 8.98 2.84
C LEU A 40 18.59 8.90 3.85
N SER A 41 19.02 7.68 4.22
CA SER A 41 20.18 7.47 5.10
C SER A 41 21.52 7.52 4.38
N PHE A 42 21.53 7.58 3.04
CA PHE A 42 22.77 7.56 2.27
C PHE A 42 23.49 8.89 2.39
N GLU A 43 24.74 8.85 2.87
CA GLU A 43 25.58 10.05 2.96
C GLU A 43 26.15 10.39 1.59
N GLY A 44 25.74 11.53 1.03
CA GLY A 44 26.19 12.03 -0.26
C GLY A 44 25.21 11.79 -1.41
N PRO A 45 25.62 12.05 -2.66
CA PRO A 45 24.73 11.92 -3.81
C PRO A 45 24.45 10.45 -4.12
N VAL A 46 23.16 10.07 -4.13
CA VAL A 46 22.76 8.71 -4.53
C VAL A 46 23.03 8.52 -6.02
N PRO A 47 23.80 7.49 -6.41
CA PRO A 47 24.16 7.28 -7.82
C PRO A 47 22.95 6.95 -8.68
N ALA A 48 22.98 7.42 -9.94
CA ALA A 48 21.96 7.07 -10.93
C ALA A 48 22.05 5.58 -11.30
N GLY A 49 20.90 4.95 -11.49
CA GLY A 49 20.80 3.60 -12.05
C GLY A 49 20.82 3.62 -13.59
N ARG A 50 20.79 2.42 -14.19
CA ARG A 50 20.78 2.24 -15.65
C ARG A 50 19.61 2.94 -16.37
N PHE A 51 18.48 3.09 -15.69
CA PHE A 51 17.24 3.63 -16.28
C PHE A 51 16.58 4.75 -15.47
N HIS A 52 17.02 5.00 -14.23
CA HIS A 52 16.34 5.91 -13.30
C HIS A 52 17.35 6.68 -12.45
N ARG A 53 17.00 7.92 -12.08
CA ARG A 53 17.75 8.77 -11.16
C ARG A 53 16.85 9.16 -9.98
N ILE A 54 17.45 9.38 -8.82
CA ILE A 54 16.76 9.86 -7.62
C ILE A 54 17.02 11.37 -7.46
N GLU A 55 15.97 12.09 -7.12
CA GLU A 55 16.01 13.51 -6.75
C GLU A 55 15.32 13.67 -5.39
N LEU A 56 16.00 14.32 -4.44
CA LEU A 56 15.42 14.66 -3.15
C LEU A 56 14.76 16.02 -3.24
N VAL A 57 13.43 16.05 -3.10
CA VAL A 57 12.64 17.28 -3.10
C VAL A 57 12.18 17.57 -1.68
N GLU A 58 12.75 18.59 -1.04
CA GLU A 58 12.26 19.09 0.24
C GLU A 58 11.15 20.11 0.00
N ARG A 59 9.93 19.79 0.44
CA ARG A 59 8.79 20.71 0.39
C ARG A 59 8.47 21.18 1.80
N ARG A 60 8.60 22.49 2.03
CA ARG A 60 8.17 23.14 3.27
C ARG A 60 6.81 23.79 3.05
N GLU A 61 5.84 23.39 3.85
CA GLU A 61 4.51 23.96 3.82
C GLU A 61 4.11 24.45 5.19
N MET A 62 3.42 25.59 5.24
CA MET A 62 2.77 26.01 6.46
C MET A 62 1.47 25.22 6.60
N VAL A 63 1.40 24.34 7.60
CA VAL A 63 0.19 23.59 7.93
C VAL A 63 -0.61 24.38 8.97
N PHE A 64 -1.89 24.60 8.68
CA PHE A 64 -2.80 25.20 9.64
C PHE A 64 -3.16 24.20 10.74
N ASP A 65 -2.68 24.46 11.95
CA ASP A 65 -2.92 23.65 13.13
C ASP A 65 -4.23 24.08 13.82
N LYS A 66 -5.28 23.26 13.63
CA LYS A 66 -6.62 23.52 14.17
C LYS A 66 -6.65 23.46 15.70
N ASP A 67 -5.74 22.71 16.32
CA ASP A 67 -5.73 22.53 17.78
C ASP A 67 -5.19 23.76 18.51
N ARG A 68 -4.48 24.64 17.79
CA ARG A 68 -4.01 25.94 18.27
C ARG A 68 -5.06 27.05 18.17
N LEU A 69 -6.25 26.75 17.66
CA LEU A 69 -7.31 27.74 17.60
C LEU A 69 -7.82 28.11 19.00
N PRO A 70 -8.26 29.36 19.22
CA PRO A 70 -8.95 29.72 20.44
C PRO A 70 -10.15 28.80 20.69
N GLU A 71 -10.40 28.47 21.95
CA GLU A 71 -11.52 27.60 22.37
C GLU A 71 -12.87 28.06 21.77
N LYS A 72 -13.08 29.38 21.69
CA LYS A 72 -14.28 30.01 21.08
C LYS A 72 -14.52 29.65 19.62
N VAL A 73 -13.48 29.28 18.87
CA VAL A 73 -13.59 28.86 17.45
C VAL A 73 -13.63 27.34 17.38
N ARG A 74 -12.76 26.67 18.15
CA ARG A 74 -12.66 25.21 18.19
C ARG A 74 -13.94 24.55 18.70
N ASP A 75 -14.63 25.13 19.67
CA ASP A 75 -15.80 24.50 20.29
C ASP A 75 -17.11 25.01 19.69
N ASN A 76 -17.04 25.97 18.76
CA ASN A 76 -18.23 26.56 18.13
C ASN A 76 -18.72 25.69 16.97
N PRO A 77 -19.92 25.06 17.08
CA PRO A 77 -20.43 24.13 16.08
C PRO A 77 -20.61 24.72 14.68
N ARG A 78 -20.70 26.05 14.54
CA ARG A 78 -20.88 26.72 13.25
C ARG A 78 -19.66 26.59 12.33
N PHE A 79 -18.48 26.28 12.88
CA PHE A 79 -17.25 26.06 12.12
C PHE A 79 -16.96 24.58 11.84
N TRP A 80 -17.86 23.68 12.24
CA TRP A 80 -17.72 22.24 12.01
C TRP A 80 -18.73 21.73 11.01
N HIS A 81 -18.29 20.79 10.17
CA HIS A 81 -19.16 19.98 9.34
C HIS A 81 -18.89 18.49 9.61
N GLN A 82 -19.89 17.65 9.37
CA GLN A 82 -19.69 16.21 9.40
C GLN A 82 -19.18 15.74 8.03
N LYS A 83 -17.98 15.15 7.99
CA LYS A 83 -17.46 14.46 6.81
C LYS A 83 -17.61 12.96 7.00
N VAL A 84 -18.34 12.30 6.11
CA VAL A 84 -18.49 10.83 6.11
C VAL A 84 -17.50 10.22 5.13
N THR A 85 -16.59 9.39 5.64
CA THR A 85 -15.68 8.59 4.81
C THR A 85 -16.03 7.12 4.96
N GLN A 86 -16.41 6.48 3.86
CA GLN A 86 -16.65 5.03 3.84
C GLN A 86 -15.36 4.33 3.42
N SER A 87 -14.94 3.35 4.22
CA SER A 87 -13.76 2.53 3.92
C SER A 87 -14.15 1.05 4.00
N VAL A 88 -13.72 0.28 3.01
CA VAL A 88 -13.95 -1.17 2.98
C VAL A 88 -12.85 -1.84 3.78
N ARG A 89 -13.21 -2.58 4.83
CA ARG A 89 -12.28 -3.40 5.62
C ARG A 89 -12.49 -4.87 5.26
N CYS A 90 -11.40 -5.58 5.02
CA CYS A 90 -11.40 -7.03 4.86
C CYS A 90 -10.85 -7.62 6.16
N LEU A 91 -11.62 -8.48 6.82
CA LEU A 91 -11.23 -9.15 8.07
C LEU A 91 -11.33 -10.66 7.84
N PRO A 92 -10.38 -11.45 8.35
CA PRO A 92 -10.44 -12.91 8.23
C PRO A 92 -11.63 -13.45 9.05
N ILE A 93 -12.36 -14.41 8.49
CA ILE A 93 -13.51 -15.07 9.16
C ILE A 93 -13.05 -15.95 10.33
N ARG A 94 -11.79 -16.43 10.31
CA ARG A 94 -11.13 -17.16 11.41
C ARG A 94 -9.64 -16.80 11.45
N PRO A 95 -9.00 -16.70 12.64
CA PRO A 95 -7.54 -16.64 12.74
C PRO A 95 -6.93 -17.93 12.17
N GLN A 96 -5.95 -17.78 11.27
CA GLN A 96 -5.46 -18.79 10.33
C GLN A 96 -5.26 -20.21 10.90
N LEU A 97 -5.85 -21.19 10.20
CA LEU A 97 -5.14 -22.43 9.86
C LEU A 97 -4.52 -22.17 8.49
N ASP A 98 -3.22 -22.41 8.34
CA ASP A 98 -2.48 -22.17 7.10
C ASP A 98 -3.21 -22.77 5.90
N ARG A 99 -3.78 -21.88 5.07
CA ARG A 99 -4.41 -22.30 3.83
C ARG A 99 -3.33 -22.94 2.94
N PRO A 100 -3.48 -24.20 2.52
CA PRO A 100 -2.49 -24.84 1.67
C PRO A 100 -2.32 -24.04 0.36
N GLY A 101 -1.07 -23.69 0.03
CA GLY A 101 -0.74 -22.92 -1.18
C GLY A 101 -0.65 -21.40 -0.98
N TRP A 102 -0.74 -20.89 0.26
CA TRP A 102 -0.53 -19.48 0.58
C TRP A 102 0.82 -19.22 1.27
N PRO A 103 1.51 -18.09 1.02
CA PRO A 103 1.25 -17.10 -0.04
C PRO A 103 1.62 -17.62 -1.43
N ILE A 104 0.90 -17.16 -2.46
CA ILE A 104 1.14 -17.52 -3.86
C ILE A 104 2.52 -16.98 -4.28
N ARG A 105 3.52 -17.86 -4.36
CA ARG A 105 4.83 -17.53 -4.94
C ARG A 105 4.71 -17.50 -6.45
N ARG A 106 4.41 -16.34 -7.04
CA ARG A 106 4.56 -16.17 -8.49
C ARG A 106 6.05 -16.27 -8.81
N LEU A 107 6.44 -17.26 -9.61
CA LEU A 107 7.79 -17.36 -10.17
C LEU A 107 8.04 -16.09 -10.99
N VAL A 108 8.90 -15.21 -10.49
CA VAL A 108 9.36 -14.04 -11.26
C VAL A 108 10.12 -14.60 -12.45
N SER A 109 9.61 -14.43 -13.66
CA SER A 109 10.29 -14.83 -14.89
C SER A 109 11.47 -13.91 -15.11
N SER A 110 12.63 -14.28 -14.57
CA SER A 110 13.91 -13.63 -14.85
C SER A 110 14.36 -13.99 -16.26
N SER A 111 13.94 -13.24 -17.28
CA SER A 111 14.65 -13.22 -18.56
C SER A 111 15.77 -12.18 -18.49
N LEU A 112 16.90 -12.59 -17.92
CA LEU A 112 18.20 -11.99 -18.22
C LEU A 112 18.63 -12.48 -19.60
N SER A 113 18.83 -11.57 -20.55
CA SER A 113 19.55 -11.87 -21.79
C SER A 113 20.27 -10.61 -22.26
N HIS A 114 21.59 -10.68 -22.15
CA HIS A 114 22.69 -9.96 -22.81
C HIS A 114 22.55 -8.47 -23.14
#